data_AF-B6WQZ9-F1
#
_entry.id   AF-B6WQZ9-F1
#
_cell.length_a   1.000
_cell.length_b   1.000
_cell.length_c   1.000
_cell.angle_alpha   90.00
_cell.angle_beta   90.00
_cell.angle_gamma   90.00
#
_symmetry.space_group_name_H-M   'P 1'
#
loop_
_entity.id
_entity.type
_entity.pdbx_description
1 polymer ?
#
loop_
_entity_poly.entity_id
_entity_poly.type
_entity_poly.pdbx_seq_one_letter_code
_entity_poly.pdbx_strand_id
1 'polypeptide(L)' 'MEQGKVQVFYLNSAFDVMLPRCPQCGLTMVPKSLAEGKMLEVEALLEDK' A
#
# COMPACT_ATOMS: atom_id res chain seq x y z
N MET A 1 -6.01 14.03 -6.87
CA MET A 1 -5.50 13.09 -5.85
C MET A 1 -4.00 13.22 -5.85
N GLU A 2 -3.37 13.27 -4.68
CA GLU A 2 -1.91 13.38 -4.54
C GLU A 2 -1.33 12.02 -4.17
N GLN A 3 -0.13 11.68 -4.65
CA GLN A 3 0.52 10.45 -4.21
C GLN A 3 1.14 10.68 -2.83
N GLY A 4 0.63 9.98 -1.82
CA GLY A 4 1.11 10.04 -0.45
C GLY A 4 1.71 8.70 -0.05
N LYS A 5 2.77 8.75 0.76
CA LYS A 5 3.33 7.57 1.41
C LYS A 5 2.36 7.13 2.52
N VAL A 6 1.85 5.91 2.43
CA VAL A 6 0.89 5.34 3.37
C VAL A 6 1.45 4.04 3.92
N GLN A 7 1.51 3.95 5.24
CA GLN A 7 1.89 2.74 5.94
C GLN A 7 0.69 1.80 6.01
N VAL A 8 0.84 0.62 5.47
CA VAL A 8 -0.14 -0.47 5.49
C VAL A 8 0.41 -1.62 6.32
N PHE A 9 -0.49 -2.27 7.03
CA PHE A 9 -0.17 -3.40 7.89
C PHE A 9 -0.89 -4.63 7.35
N TYR A 10 -0.13 -5.70 7.13
CA TYR A 10 -0.66 -6.97 6.66
C TYR A 10 0.09 -8.13 7.31
N LEU A 11 -0.64 -9.10 7.87
CA LEU A 11 -0.10 -10.29 8.55
C LEU A 11 1.14 -9.98 9.43
N ASN A 12 1.03 -8.96 10.28
CA ASN A 12 2.10 -8.55 11.20
C ASN A 12 3.36 -7.94 10.53
N SER A 13 3.27 -7.59 9.24
CA SER A 13 4.28 -6.83 8.51
C SER A 13 3.75 -5.44 8.18
N ALA A 14 4.59 -4.42 8.34
CA ALA A 14 4.27 -3.05 7.99
C ALA A 14 5.13 -2.63 6.79
N PHE A 15 4.50 -2.03 5.78
CA PHE A 15 5.20 -1.55 4.60
C PHE A 15 4.64 -0.21 4.16
N ASP A 16 5.51 0.60 3.58
CA ASP A 16 5.16 1.90 3.06
C ASP A 16 4.89 1.80 1.55
N VAL A 17 3.69 2.20 1.13
CA VAL A 17 3.30 2.22 -0.28
C VAL A 17 2.85 3.61 -0.69
N MET A 18 3.09 3.97 -1.94
CA MET A 18 2.62 5.24 -2.50
C MET A 18 1.21 5.06 -3.02
N LEU A 19 0.22 5.62 -2.31
CA LEU A 19 -1.19 5.53 -2.69
C LEU A 19 -1.78 6.93 -2.97
N PRO A 20 -2.74 7.03 -3.89
CA PRO A 20 -3.46 8.27 -4.12
C PRO A 20 -4.29 8.62 -2.89
N ARG A 21 -3.98 9.77 -2.31
CA ARG A 21 -4.68 10.38 -1.19
C ARG A 21 -5.49 11.58 -1.67
N CYS A 22 -6.63 11.81 -1.03
CA CYS A 22 -7.43 13.00 -1.23
C CYS A 22 -6.86 14.15 -0.37
N PRO A 23 -6.39 15.27 -0.96
CA PRO A 23 -5.93 16.44 -0.19
C PRO A 23 -7.00 17.03 0.73
N GLN A 24 -8.28 16.93 0.33
CA GLN A 24 -9.37 17.64 1.00
C GLN A 24 -9.90 16.91 2.23
N CYS A 25 -9.96 15.57 2.20
CA CYS A 25 -10.52 14.77 3.28
C CYS A 25 -9.53 13.76 3.88
N GLY A 26 -8.34 13.59 3.30
CA GLY A 26 -7.32 12.66 3.78
C GLY A 26 -7.59 11.19 3.49
N LEU A 27 -8.69 10.85 2.81
CA LEU A 27 -9.01 9.48 2.41
C LEU A 27 -7.96 8.97 1.41
N THR A 28 -7.48 7.75 1.65
CA THR A 28 -6.54 7.05 0.76
C THR A 28 -7.33 6.06 -0.08
N MET A 29 -7.17 6.12 -1.39
CA MET A 29 -7.80 5.17 -2.31
C MET A 29 -6.96 3.90 -2.39
N VAL A 30 -7.48 2.83 -1.78
CA VAL A 30 -6.88 1.50 -1.81
C VAL A 30 -7.48 0.72 -2.99
N PRO A 31 -6.70 0.41 -4.05
CA PRO A 31 -7.22 -0.36 -5.16
C PRO A 31 -7.54 -1.78 -4.74
N LYS A 32 -8.55 -2.38 -5.37
CA LYS A 32 -9.03 -3.73 -5.04
C LYS A 32 -7.92 -4.78 -5.12
N SER A 33 -7.00 -4.66 -6.08
CA SER A 33 -5.81 -5.52 -6.16
C SER A 33 -4.93 -5.48 -4.90
N LEU A 34 -4.77 -4.32 -4.25
CA LEU A 34 -4.02 -4.18 -3.00
C LEU A 34 -4.80 -4.78 -1.82
N ALA A 35 -6.12 -4.60 -1.80
CA ALA A 35 -7.02 -5.14 -0.76
C ALA A 35 -7.24 -6.66 -0.86
N GLU A 36 -7.27 -7.21 -2.07
CA GLU A 36 -7.38 -8.65 -2.36
C GLU A 36 -6.06 -9.40 -2.16
N GLY A 37 -4.99 -8.71 -1.75
CA GLY A 37 -3.72 -9.36 -1.43
C GLY A 37 -2.83 -9.58 -2.63
N LYS A 38 -2.76 -8.66 -3.60
CA LYS A 38 -1.54 -8.52 -4.42
C LYS A 38 -0.40 -7.93 -3.58
N MET A 39 -0.04 -8.68 -2.55
CA MET A 39 1.29 -8.68 -1.97
C MET A 39 2.29 -9.44 -2.84
N LEU A 40 1.96 -9.84 -4.07
CA LEU A 40 2.94 -10.45 -4.97
C LEU A 40 4.16 -9.54 -5.18
N GLU A 41 3.97 -8.21 -5.16
CA GLU A 41 5.05 -7.22 -5.22
C GLU A 41 5.81 -7.09 -3.88
N VAL A 42 5.15 -7.33 -2.75
CA VAL A 42 5.76 -7.28 -1.41
C VAL A 42 6.54 -8.57 -1.11
N GLU A 43 6.04 -9.73 -1.54
CA GLU A 43 6.75 -11.02 -1.52
C GLU A 43 7.94 -11.00 -2.48
N ALA A 44 7.81 -10.45 -3.69
CA ALA A 44 8.92 -10.30 -4.63
C ALA A 44 10.03 -9.35 -4.11
N LEU A 45 9.69 -8.36 -3.28
CA LEU A 45 10.67 -7.51 -2.58
C LEU A 45 11.34 -8.21 -1.38
N LEU A 46 10.76 -9.31 -0.87
CA LEU A 46 11.31 -10.09 0.24
C LEU A 46 12.15 -11.30 -0.22
N GLU A 47 12.09 -11.71 -1.48
CA GLU A 47 12.88 -12.83 -2.04
C GLU A 47 14.29 -12.45 -2.54
N ASP A 48 14.70 -11.18 -2.44
CA ASP A 48 16.09 -10.75 -2.68
C ASP A 48 16.75 -10.28 -1.38
N LYS A 49 16.89 -11.17 -0.38
CA LYS A 49 18.02 -11.15 0.57
C LYS A 49 18.23 -12.42 1.38
#